data_AF-A0A4Q3U3L9-F1
#
_entry.id   AF-A0A4Q3U3L9-F1
#
_cell.length_a   1.000
_cell.length_b   1.000
_cell.length_c   1.000
_cell.angle_alpha   90.00
_cell.angle_beta   90.00
_cell.angle_gamma   90.00
#
_symmetry.space_group_name_H-M   'P 1'
#
loop_
_entity.id
_entity.type
_entity.pdbx_description
1 polymer ?
#
loop_
_entity_poly.entity_id
_entity_poly.type
_entity_poly.pdbx_seq_one_letter_code
_entity_poly.pdbx_strand_id
1 'polypeptide(L)'
;LIWSAVSLAFYPLASQHLWSMLIVVLFVGVGGGLGSILQTRLMDVAGEAQTLAAALNHSAFNTANALGPLLAGTAVAAGFGWASTGWVAVGLTLGGLAIWVWAWLDGRRTNDII
;
A
#
# COMPACT_ATOMS: atom_id res chain seq x y z
N LEU A 1 -6.03 -0.72 -2.77
CA LEU A 1 -5.66 -1.57 -1.61
C LEU A 1 -6.10 -3.02 -1.79
N ILE A 2 -7.38 -3.32 -2.03
CA ILE A 2 -7.82 -4.72 -2.28
C ILE A 2 -7.08 -5.34 -3.47
N TRP A 3 -7.04 -4.65 -4.62
CA TRP A 3 -6.25 -5.08 -5.78
C TRP A 3 -4.80 -5.40 -5.41
N SER A 4 -4.13 -4.47 -4.73
CA SER A 4 -2.74 -4.63 -4.29
C SER A 4 -2.57 -5.85 -3.38
N ALA A 5 -3.46 -6.06 -2.41
CA ALA A 5 -3.41 -7.21 -1.50
C ALA A 5 -3.56 -8.53 -2.25
N VAL A 6 -4.52 -8.62 -3.18
CA VAL A 6 -4.72 -9.81 -4.03
C VAL A 6 -3.50 -10.07 -4.91
N SER A 7 -2.98 -9.05 -5.59
CA SER A 7 -1.80 -9.17 -6.45
C SER A 7 -0.57 -9.63 -5.67
N LEU A 8 -0.35 -9.08 -4.46
CA LEU A 8 0.77 -9.46 -3.59
C LEU A 8 0.61 -10.87 -3.00
N ALA A 9 -0.61 -11.32 -2.74
CA ALA A 9 -0.88 -12.68 -2.27
C ALA A 9 -0.55 -13.77 -3.31
N PHE A 10 -0.50 -13.42 -4.60
CA PHE A 10 -0.05 -14.33 -5.64
C PHE A 10 1.48 -14.48 -5.70
N TYR A 11 2.26 -13.53 -5.19
CA TYR A 11 3.73 -13.60 -5.24
C TYR A 11 4.32 -14.87 -4.59
N PRO A 12 3.94 -15.26 -3.35
CA PRO A 12 4.49 -16.46 -2.71
C PRO A 12 4.22 -17.74 -3.52
N LEU A 13 3.11 -17.79 -4.26
CA LEU A 13 2.72 -18.92 -5.12
C LEU A 13 3.48 -18.91 -6.44
N ALA A 14 3.74 -17.71 -6.98
CA ALA A 14 4.40 -17.51 -8.26
C ALA A 14 5.93 -17.55 -8.21
N SER A 15 6.53 -17.52 -7.01
CA SER A 15 7.98 -17.30 -6.84
C SER A 15 8.86 -18.42 -7.41
N GLN A 16 8.29 -19.58 -7.75
CA GLN A 16 9.02 -20.74 -8.27
C GLN A 16 9.16 -20.73 -9.80
N HIS A 17 8.39 -19.90 -10.52
CA HIS A 17 8.41 -19.85 -11.98
C HIS A 17 8.50 -18.41 -12.50
N LEU A 18 9.44 -18.16 -13.42
CA LEU A 18 9.67 -16.83 -13.99
C LEU A 18 8.41 -16.26 -14.66
N TRP A 19 7.72 -17.07 -15.46
CA TRP A 19 6.53 -16.64 -16.21
C TRP A 19 5.38 -16.21 -15.28
N SER A 20 5.14 -16.93 -14.18
CA SER A 20 4.14 -16.51 -13.20
C SER A 20 4.57 -15.24 -12.46
N MET A 21 5.86 -15.08 -12.16
CA MET A 21 6.36 -13.83 -11.56
C MET A 21 6.13 -12.62 -12.47
N LEU A 22 6.33 -12.75 -13.78
CA LEU A 22 6.08 -11.66 -14.73
C LEU A 22 4.61 -11.19 -14.71
N ILE A 23 3.67 -12.14 -14.60
CA ILE A 23 2.24 -11.82 -14.47
C ILE A 23 1.96 -11.08 -13.15
N VAL A 24 2.54 -11.53 -12.04
CA VAL A 24 2.38 -10.86 -10.74
C VAL A 24 2.95 -9.44 -10.78
N VAL A 25 4.13 -9.25 -11.36
CA VAL A 25 4.75 -7.91 -11.54
C VAL A 25 3.85 -7.01 -12.38
N LEU A 26 3.23 -7.53 -13.45
CA LEU A 26 2.26 -6.78 -14.24
C LEU A 26 1.07 -6.33 -13.39
N PHE A 27 0.48 -7.23 -12.58
CA PHE A 27 -0.65 -6.88 -11.71
C PHE A 27 -0.29 -5.84 -10.65
N VAL A 28 0.90 -5.94 -10.06
CA VAL A 28 1.42 -4.92 -9.14
C VAL A 28 1.58 -3.58 -9.88
N GLY A 29 2.15 -3.60 -11.09
CA GLY A 29 2.35 -2.42 -11.93
C GLY A 29 1.05 -1.70 -12.29
N VAL A 30 -0.01 -2.44 -12.63
CA VAL A 30 -1.35 -1.88 -12.89
C VAL A 30 -1.87 -1.08 -11.69
N GLY A 31 -1.63 -1.57 -10.47
CA GLY A 31 -2.01 -0.85 -9.25
C GLY A 31 -1.18 0.42 -9.02
N GLY A 32 0.09 0.43 -9.43
CA GLY A 32 1.01 1.55 -9.23
C GLY A 32 0.60 2.83 -9.97
N GLY A 33 -0.04 2.70 -11.14
CA GLY A 33 -0.50 3.85 -11.93
C GLY A 33 -1.52 4.74 -11.21
N LEU A 34 -2.20 4.25 -10.17
CA LEU A 34 -3.14 5.03 -9.38
C LEU A 34 -2.47 6.10 -8.53
N GLY A 35 -1.16 6.01 -8.27
CA GLY A 35 -0.45 6.92 -7.38
C GLY A 35 -0.54 8.39 -7.81
N SER A 36 -0.31 8.67 -9.09
CA SER A 36 -0.37 10.04 -9.64
C SER A 36 -1.79 10.61 -9.61
N ILE A 37 -2.78 9.79 -9.98
CA ILE A 37 -4.20 10.18 -9.98
C ILE A 37 -4.67 10.48 -8.55
N LEU A 38 -4.31 9.63 -7.59
CA LEU A 38 -4.63 9.84 -6.18
C LEU A 38 -3.96 11.09 -5.63
N GLN A 39 -2.71 11.37 -6.04
CA GLN A 39 -2.01 12.58 -5.62
C GLN A 39 -2.72 13.84 -6.11
N THR A 40 -3.09 13.92 -7.40
CA THR A 40 -3.87 15.05 -7.91
C THR A 40 -5.21 15.20 -7.16
N ARG A 41 -5.94 14.10 -6.97
CA ARG A 41 -7.22 14.12 -6.24
C ARG A 41 -7.07 14.55 -4.78
N LEU A 42 -5.99 14.16 -4.11
CA LEU A 42 -5.69 14.62 -2.76
C LEU A 42 -5.49 16.14 -2.73
N MET A 43 -4.77 16.69 -3.71
CA MET A 43 -4.54 18.14 -3.79
C MET A 43 -5.83 18.91 -4.06
N ASP A 44 -6.70 18.37 -4.92
CA ASP A 44 -8.01 18.99 -5.20
C ASP A 44 -8.89 19.04 -3.95
N VAL A 45 -8.90 17.98 -3.13
CA VAL A 45 -9.71 17.89 -1.91
C VAL A 45 -9.12 18.69 -0.74
N ALA A 46 -7.81 18.94 -0.73
CA ALA A 46 -7.14 19.65 0.36
C ALA A 46 -7.45 21.15 0.44
N GLY A 47 -8.01 21.76 -0.62
CA GLY A 47 -8.35 23.18 -0.66
C GLY A 47 -7.16 24.06 -0.27
N GLU A 48 -7.33 24.95 0.71
CA GLU A 48 -6.29 25.84 1.20
C GLU A 48 -5.12 25.11 1.91
N ALA A 49 -5.29 23.84 2.29
CA ALA A 49 -4.30 23.06 3.02
C ALA A 49 -3.40 22.18 2.12
N GLN A 50 -3.29 22.48 0.82
CA GLN A 50 -2.52 21.70 -0.16
C GLN A 50 -1.07 21.44 0.25
N THR A 51 -0.35 22.45 0.76
CA THR A 51 1.05 22.28 1.19
C THR A 51 1.18 21.25 2.31
N LEU A 52 0.26 21.26 3.27
CA LEU A 52 0.24 20.29 4.36
C LEU A 52 -0.13 18.90 3.86
N ALA A 53 -1.14 18.79 2.99
CA ALA A 53 -1.54 17.53 2.39
C ALA A 53 -0.42 16.89 1.55
N ALA A 54 0.31 17.69 0.77
CA ALA A 54 1.46 17.24 0.00
C ALA A 54 2.57 16.73 0.93
N ALA A 55 2.96 17.53 1.93
CA ALA A 55 4.00 17.15 2.89
C ALA A 55 3.66 15.84 3.62
N LEU A 56 2.41 15.65 4.04
CA LEU A 56 1.94 14.42 4.67
C LEU A 56 1.97 13.22 3.71
N ASN A 57 1.58 13.40 2.45
CA ASN A 57 1.64 12.34 1.45
C ASN A 57 3.08 11.89 1.18
N HIS A 58 4.01 12.84 1.03
CA HIS A 58 5.44 12.54 0.87
C HIS A 58 6.02 11.85 2.12
N SER A 59 5.65 12.31 3.32
CA SER A 59 6.06 11.67 4.57
C SER A 59 5.55 10.23 4.66
N ALA A 60 4.27 9.99 4.36
CA ALA A 60 3.68 8.66 4.36
C ALA A 60 4.38 7.72 3.36
N PHE A 61 4.71 8.21 2.17
CA PHE A 61 5.45 7.44 1.16
C PHE A 61 6.87 7.08 1.65
N ASN A 62 7.57 8.03 2.28
CA ASN A 62 8.89 7.77 2.85
C ASN A 62 8.83 6.75 4.00
N THR A 63 7.83 6.85 4.87
CA THR A 63 7.59 5.86 5.92
C THR A 63 7.33 4.48 5.33
N ALA A 64 6.52 4.37 4.27
CA ALA A 64 6.26 3.11 3.60
C ALA A 64 7.53 2.51 2.97
N ASN A 65 8.37 3.33 2.31
CA ASN A 65 9.64 2.90 1.72
C ASN A 65 10.66 2.43 2.76
N ALA A 66 10.57 2.90 4.01
CA ALA A 66 11.39 2.40 5.10
C ALA A 66 10.81 1.11 5.70
N LEU A 67 9.51 1.12 6.04
CA LEU A 67 8.86 0.01 6.74
C LEU A 67 8.78 -1.27 5.90
N GLY A 68 8.49 -1.16 4.60
CA GLY A 68 8.34 -2.32 3.71
C GLY A 68 9.62 -3.19 3.68
N PRO A 69 10.75 -2.66 3.22
CA PRO A 69 12.03 -3.37 3.21
C PRO A 69 12.51 -3.78 4.61
N LEU A 70 12.28 -2.95 5.63
CA LEU A 70 12.64 -3.29 7.00
C LEU A 70 11.92 -4.58 7.44
N LEU A 71 10.60 -4.65 7.31
CA LEU A 71 9.81 -5.80 7.76
C LEU A 71 9.98 -7.03 6.85
N ALA A 72 10.11 -6.81 5.54
CA ALA A 72 10.39 -7.90 4.60
C ALA A 72 11.79 -8.48 4.84
N GLY A 73 12.79 -7.62 5.06
CA GLY A 73 14.16 -7.99 5.35
C GLY A 73 14.30 -8.72 6.68
N THR A 74 13.60 -8.27 7.74
CA THR A 74 13.60 -8.99 9.03
C THR A 74 12.97 -10.37 8.91
N ALA A 75 11.88 -10.52 8.13
CA ALA A 75 11.27 -11.83 7.89
C ALA A 75 12.24 -12.79 7.14
N VAL A 76 12.95 -12.29 6.13
CA VAL A 76 13.97 -13.08 5.43
C VAL A 76 15.13 -13.43 6.37
N ALA A 77 15.63 -12.47 7.16
CA ALA A 77 16.71 -12.69 8.12
C ALA A 77 16.34 -13.68 9.23
N ALA A 78 15.06 -13.76 9.60
CA ALA A 78 14.53 -14.74 10.54
C ALA A 78 14.40 -16.17 9.94
N GLY A 79 14.74 -16.37 8.67
CA GLY A 79 14.77 -17.68 8.02
C GLY A 79 13.46 -18.10 7.33
N PHE A 80 12.46 -17.22 7.22
CA PHE A 80 11.18 -17.53 6.56
C PHE A 80 11.25 -17.63 5.02
N GLY A 81 12.42 -17.37 4.44
CA GLY A 81 12.67 -17.44 2.99
C GLY A 81 12.09 -16.27 2.19
N TRP A 82 12.43 -16.20 0.90
CA TRP A 82 12.08 -15.06 0.03
C TRP A 82 10.58 -14.87 -0.19
N ALA A 83 9.81 -15.96 -0.21
CA ALA A 83 8.36 -15.92 -0.37
C ALA A 83 7.66 -15.15 0.77
N SER A 84 8.28 -15.09 1.96
CA SER A 84 7.74 -14.37 3.12
C SER A 84 7.54 -12.88 2.86
N THR A 85 8.33 -12.28 1.98
CA THR A 85 8.24 -10.85 1.62
C THR A 85 6.87 -10.49 1.03
N GLY A 86 6.23 -11.41 0.29
CA GLY A 86 4.87 -11.20 -0.21
C GLY A 86 3.83 -11.20 0.91
N TRP A 87 3.94 -12.11 1.86
CA TRP A 87 3.02 -12.16 3.00
C TRP A 87 3.15 -10.92 3.89
N VAL A 88 4.37 -10.43 4.10
CA VAL A 88 4.61 -9.14 4.78
C VAL A 88 3.92 -8.00 4.02
N ALA A 89 4.08 -7.95 2.69
CA ALA A 89 3.46 -6.92 1.86
C ALA A 89 1.92 -6.99 1.88
N VAL A 90 1.33 -8.20 1.90
CA VAL A 90 -0.12 -8.40 2.10
C VAL A 90 -0.54 -7.84 3.45
N GLY A 91 0.16 -8.21 4.53
CA GLY A 91 -0.14 -7.73 5.89
C GLY A 91 -0.11 -6.21 6.00
N LEU A 92 0.93 -5.56 5.46
CA LEU A 92 1.04 -4.11 5.41
C LEU A 92 -0.09 -3.46 4.59
N THR A 93 -0.45 -4.06 3.45
CA THR A 93 -1.53 -3.55 2.61
C THR A 93 -2.88 -3.63 3.32
N LEU A 94 -3.15 -4.74 4.02
CA LEU A 94 -4.36 -4.91 4.83
C LEU A 94 -4.38 -3.96 6.02
N GLY A 95 -3.24 -3.71 6.67
CA GLY A 95 -3.11 -2.69 7.71
C GLY A 95 -3.45 -1.29 7.20
N GLY A 96 -2.91 -0.91 6.03
CA GLY A 96 -3.27 0.35 5.37
C GLY A 96 -4.76 0.42 5.02
N LEU A 97 -5.37 -0.69 4.60
CA LEU A 97 -6.82 -0.76 4.35
C LEU A 97 -7.63 -0.56 5.63
N ALA A 98 -7.21 -1.14 6.74
CA ALA A 98 -7.87 -0.96 8.04
C ALA A 98 -7.80 0.52 8.49
N ILE A 99 -6.65 1.17 8.34
CA ILE A 99 -6.49 2.61 8.63
C ILE A 99 -7.42 3.44 7.73
N TRP A 100 -7.49 3.13 6.44
CA TRP A 100 -8.38 3.84 5.52
C TRP A 100 -9.86 3.66 5.89
N VAL A 101 -10.30 2.42 6.19
CA VAL A 101 -11.67 2.15 6.64
C VAL A 101 -11.97 2.94 7.90
N TRP A 102 -11.05 2.96 8.86
CA TRP A 102 -11.22 3.71 10.11
C TRP A 102 -11.38 5.21 9.86
N ALA A 103 -10.49 5.81 9.05
CA ALA A 103 -10.56 7.23 8.69
C ALA A 103 -11.86 7.57 7.94
N TRP A 104 -12.33 6.68 7.07
CA TRP A 104 -13.59 6.86 6.35
C TRP A 104 -14.82 6.80 7.26
N LEU A 105 -14.84 5.86 8.22
CA LEU A 105 -15.90 5.78 9.22
C LEU A 105 -15.92 7.02 10.12
N ASP A 106 -14.75 7.53 10.51
CA ASP A 106 -14.62 8.72 11.33
C ASP A 106 -15.12 9.98 10.59
N GLY A 107 -14.73 10.15 9.32
CA GLY A 107 -15.22 11.25 8.49
C GLY A 107 -16.73 11.24 8.27
N ARG A 108 -17.35 10.05 8.19
CA ARG A 108 -18.81 9.92 8.10
C ARG A 108 -19.52 10.41 9.37
N ARG A 109 -19.02 10.03 10.54
CA ARG A 109 -19.59 10.46 11.83
C ARG A 109 -19.56 11.97 12.00
N THR A 110 -18.47 12.61 11.57
CA THR A 110 -18.33 14.07 11.67
C THR A 110 -19.35 14.80 10.77
N ASN A 111 -19.65 14.26 9.59
CA ASN A 111 -20.67 14.82 8.70
C ASN A 111 -22.10 14.63 9.21
N ASP A 112 -22.36 13.64 10.07
CA ASP A 112 -23.70 13.43 10.65
C ASP A 112 -24.00 14.41 11.83
N ILE A 113 -22.98 15.12 12.32
CA ILE A 113 -23.07 16.02 13.50
C ILE A 113 -23.18 17.50 13.09
N ILE A 114 -22.87 17.84 11.84
CA ILE A 114 -22.90 19.21 11.27
C ILE A 114 -24.13 19.37 10.36
#